data_AF-A0A7S2NPQ8-F1
#
_entry.id   AF-A0A7S2NPQ8-F1
#
_cell.length_a   1.000
_cell.length_b   1.000
_cell.length_c   1.000
_cell.angle_alpha   90.00
_cell.angle_beta   90.00
_cell.angle_gamma   90.00
#
_symmetry.space_group_name_H-M   'P 1'
#
loop_
_entity.id
_entity.type
_entity.pdbx_description
1 polymer ?
#
loop_
_entity_poly.entity_id
_entity_poly.type
_entity_poly.pdbx_seq_one_letter_code
_entity_poly.pdbx_strand_id
1 'polypeptide(L)'
;RPGRTALRARGQCWAAALLALPLLAAPVGGYKCHTDVRLDPVAAGHKKGVALDDTTLWNCSSRIPSVWPNTQERIRSLRLFKAWDPTWPEESRQGVWRNLVAFVRANEAKVLVGAQITCREKDDDIAWNWTRELLKLLGPKHVMGLAVGNEMELLWSKTAVDPSVTPQCLAKMWQGGYFWRQFVSRVEDFDKLGFEDVAVTNVFGGLVLAGLGSALPFFEDPRARVNSFLLNATRRFGSRYVFTFNLYPYFDPANSPDPGTTDSCSLALARSTCVSGSGCNVAASTQLAREKIRSLTGGSHNKLWLGETGWALSLLQNL
;
A
#
# COMPACT_ATOMS: atom_id res chain seq x y z
N ARG A 1 19.52 -6.00 -76.49
CA ARG A 1 19.00 -7.23 -77.16
C ARG A 1 20.22 -8.03 -77.65
N PRO A 2 20.25 -9.38 -77.63
CA PRO A 2 19.32 -10.40 -77.11
C PRO A 2 19.98 -11.16 -75.91
N GLY A 3 19.39 -12.09 -75.15
CA GLY A 3 18.11 -12.79 -75.16
C GLY A 3 18.28 -14.21 -74.57
N ARG A 4 17.33 -14.62 -73.69
CA ARG A 4 17.06 -16.00 -73.18
C ARG A 4 18.02 -16.50 -72.07
N THR A 5 17.59 -17.21 -71.03
CA THR A 5 16.50 -18.20 -70.91
C THR A 5 15.94 -18.27 -69.49
N ALA A 6 14.63 -18.50 -69.40
CA ALA A 6 13.85 -18.69 -68.19
C ALA A 6 14.10 -20.07 -67.53
N LEU A 7 14.03 -20.13 -66.21
CA LEU A 7 13.77 -21.36 -65.47
C LEU A 7 12.63 -21.15 -64.47
N ARG A 8 11.57 -21.92 -64.71
CA ARG A 8 10.34 -22.03 -63.91
C ARG A 8 10.65 -22.64 -62.55
N ALA A 9 10.34 -21.95 -61.46
CA ALA A 9 10.16 -22.56 -60.15
C ALA A 9 8.67 -22.90 -59.95
N ARG A 10 8.41 -24.17 -59.69
CA ARG A 10 7.08 -24.76 -59.46
C ARG A 10 6.49 -24.21 -58.16
N GLY A 11 5.28 -23.64 -58.25
CA GLY A 11 4.43 -23.42 -57.09
C GLY A 11 3.86 -24.75 -56.61
N GLN A 12 4.25 -25.16 -55.40
CA GLN A 12 3.51 -26.15 -54.61
C GLN A 12 2.78 -25.38 -53.51
N CYS A 13 1.48 -25.20 -53.71
CA CYS A 13 0.56 -24.80 -52.64
C CYS A 13 0.50 -25.92 -51.60
N TRP A 14 1.12 -25.70 -50.46
CA TRP A 14 0.79 -26.44 -49.25
C TRP A 14 -0.41 -25.75 -48.61
N ALA A 15 -1.60 -26.32 -48.83
CA ALA A 15 -2.77 -26.02 -48.03
C ALA A 15 -2.57 -26.66 -46.65
N ALA A 16 -2.00 -25.91 -45.70
CA ALA A 16 -2.06 -26.27 -44.30
C ALA A 16 -3.51 -26.07 -43.84
N ALA A 17 -4.22 -27.17 -43.60
CA ALA A 17 -5.48 -27.15 -42.87
C ALA A 17 -5.21 -26.62 -41.46
N LEU A 18 -5.52 -25.33 -41.25
CA LEU A 18 -5.66 -24.75 -39.92
C LEU A 18 -6.87 -25.40 -39.26
N LEU A 19 -6.62 -26.50 -38.55
CA LEU A 19 -7.50 -26.99 -37.51
C LEU A 19 -7.52 -25.90 -36.43
N ALA A 20 -8.54 -25.03 -36.50
CA ALA A 20 -8.92 -24.16 -35.42
C ALA A 20 -9.38 -25.03 -34.25
N LEU A 21 -8.42 -25.48 -33.43
CA LEU A 21 -8.71 -25.94 -32.08
C LEU A 21 -9.35 -24.75 -31.36
N PRO A 22 -10.57 -24.88 -30.82
CA PRO A 22 -11.07 -23.87 -29.91
C PRO A 22 -10.08 -23.86 -28.75
N LEU A 23 -9.36 -22.74 -28.61
CA LEU A 23 -8.78 -22.34 -27.33
C LEU A 23 -9.98 -22.26 -26.38
N LEU A 24 -10.27 -23.37 -25.71
CA LEU A 24 -11.08 -23.37 -24.51
C LEU A 24 -10.33 -22.42 -23.58
N ALA A 25 -10.78 -21.17 -23.54
CA ALA A 25 -10.42 -20.25 -22.48
C ALA A 25 -10.66 -21.02 -21.20
N ALA A 26 -9.57 -21.38 -20.51
CA ALA A 26 -9.69 -21.93 -19.16
C ALA A 26 -10.63 -20.98 -18.44
N PRO A 27 -11.73 -21.46 -17.83
CA PRO A 27 -12.60 -20.58 -17.08
C PRO A 27 -11.69 -19.84 -16.12
N VAL A 28 -11.62 -18.52 -16.26
CA VAL A 28 -10.93 -17.66 -15.31
C VAL A 28 -11.57 -18.03 -13.99
N GLY A 29 -10.85 -18.82 -13.19
CA GLY A 29 -11.39 -19.42 -11.99
C GLY A 29 -11.92 -18.28 -11.16
N GLY A 30 -13.25 -18.19 -11.03
CA GLY A 30 -13.88 -17.11 -10.30
C GLY A 30 -13.21 -16.99 -8.94
N TYR A 31 -12.87 -15.77 -8.55
CA TYR A 31 -12.22 -15.47 -7.29
C TYR A 31 -12.94 -16.19 -6.13
N LYS A 32 -12.23 -17.06 -5.41
CA LYS A 32 -12.78 -17.81 -4.28
C LYS A 32 -12.42 -17.08 -2.99
N CYS A 33 -13.43 -16.67 -2.22
CA CYS A 33 -13.22 -16.11 -0.86
C CYS A 33 -12.90 -17.20 0.20
N HIS A 34 -12.42 -18.37 -0.22
CA HIS A 34 -12.00 -19.47 0.63
C HIS A 34 -10.72 -20.08 0.08
N THR A 35 -9.84 -20.51 0.98
CA THR A 35 -8.60 -21.21 0.66
C THR A 35 -8.48 -22.45 1.54
N ASP A 36 -7.98 -23.53 0.96
CA ASP A 36 -7.57 -24.75 1.65
C ASP A 36 -6.10 -24.69 2.13
N VAL A 37 -5.41 -23.57 1.86
CA VAL A 37 -4.05 -23.33 2.34
C VAL A 37 -4.05 -23.26 3.86
N ARG A 38 -3.35 -24.21 4.47
CA ARG A 38 -3.02 -24.18 5.90
C ARG A 38 -1.79 -23.32 6.12
N LEU A 39 -2.01 -22.20 6.78
CA LEU A 39 -0.97 -21.33 7.32
C LEU A 39 -0.70 -21.78 8.76
N ASP A 40 0.57 -21.80 9.15
CA ASP A 40 0.98 -22.01 10.53
C ASP A 40 0.40 -20.92 11.47
N PRO A 41 0.40 -21.14 12.80
CA PRO A 41 -0.07 -20.15 13.74
C PRO A 41 0.55 -18.76 13.50
N VAL A 42 -0.28 -17.73 13.51
CA VAL A 42 0.19 -16.35 13.29
C VAL A 42 1.01 -15.91 14.50
N ALA A 43 2.31 -15.71 14.27
CA ALA A 43 3.18 -15.14 15.29
C ALA A 43 2.68 -13.74 15.72
N ALA A 44 2.32 -13.60 17.00
CA ALA A 44 1.84 -12.36 17.61
C ALA A 44 0.69 -11.68 16.83
N GLY A 45 -0.36 -12.42 16.44
CA GLY A 45 -1.48 -11.87 15.66
C GLY A 45 -2.20 -10.68 16.31
N HIS A 46 -2.20 -10.58 17.64
CA HIS A 46 -2.74 -9.45 18.41
C HIS A 46 -1.99 -8.13 18.18
N LYS A 47 -0.76 -8.19 17.62
CA LYS A 47 0.03 -7.02 17.21
C LYS A 47 -0.07 -6.75 15.71
N LYS A 48 -0.85 -7.53 14.97
CA LYS A 48 -0.97 -7.48 13.51
C LYS A 48 -2.38 -7.03 13.11
N GLY A 49 -2.49 -6.63 11.87
CA GLY A 49 -3.75 -6.26 11.24
C GLY A 49 -3.75 -6.63 9.76
N VAL A 50 -4.86 -6.37 9.09
CA VAL A 50 -5.02 -6.60 7.65
C VAL A 50 -5.24 -5.27 6.95
N ALA A 51 -4.48 -5.03 5.88
CA ALA A 51 -4.78 -3.96 4.94
C ALA A 51 -5.87 -4.46 3.97
N LEU A 52 -7.00 -3.76 3.90
CA LEU A 52 -8.08 -4.15 3.00
C LEU A 52 -7.81 -3.54 1.63
N ASP A 53 -7.65 -4.39 0.63
CA ASP A 53 -7.62 -3.98 -0.76
C ASP A 53 -9.02 -3.53 -1.22
N ASP A 54 -9.05 -2.89 -2.39
CA ASP A 54 -10.27 -2.37 -3.00
C ASP A 54 -11.31 -3.50 -3.20
N THR A 55 -10.87 -4.68 -3.64
CA THR A 55 -11.76 -5.84 -3.84
C THR A 55 -12.42 -6.30 -2.54
N THR A 56 -11.66 -6.38 -1.45
CA THR A 56 -12.14 -6.82 -0.15
C THR A 56 -13.08 -5.79 0.45
N LEU A 57 -12.72 -4.51 0.36
CA LEU A 57 -13.55 -3.43 0.88
C LEU A 57 -14.86 -3.29 0.10
N TRP A 58 -14.80 -3.22 -1.23
CA TRP A 58 -15.97 -2.97 -2.07
C TRP A 58 -16.78 -4.25 -2.33
N ASN A 59 -16.20 -5.24 -3.02
CA ASN A 59 -16.91 -6.42 -3.50
C ASN A 59 -17.18 -7.46 -2.40
N CYS A 60 -16.36 -7.49 -1.33
CA CYS A 60 -16.42 -8.53 -0.30
C CYS A 60 -16.54 -7.97 1.13
N SER A 61 -17.14 -6.79 1.31
CA SER A 61 -17.25 -6.13 2.62
C SER A 61 -17.86 -6.98 3.74
N SER A 62 -18.77 -7.90 3.40
CA SER A 62 -19.40 -8.83 4.36
C SER A 62 -18.57 -10.07 4.68
N ARG A 63 -17.39 -10.21 4.06
CA ARG A 63 -16.52 -11.40 4.14
C ARG A 63 -15.11 -11.07 4.64
N ILE A 64 -14.94 -9.94 5.33
CA ILE A 64 -13.68 -9.63 6.02
C ILE A 64 -13.44 -10.73 7.07
N PRO A 65 -12.30 -11.44 7.04
CA PRO A 65 -12.00 -12.49 8.01
C PRO A 65 -11.97 -11.94 9.44
N SER A 66 -12.73 -12.55 10.35
CA SER A 66 -12.77 -12.17 11.77
C SER A 66 -11.60 -12.73 12.57
N VAL A 67 -11.00 -13.82 12.10
CA VAL A 67 -9.85 -14.49 12.71
C VAL A 67 -8.75 -14.67 11.67
N TRP A 68 -7.52 -14.76 12.15
CA TRP A 68 -6.38 -15.13 11.32
C TRP A 68 -6.59 -16.53 10.73
N PRO A 69 -6.30 -16.76 9.43
CA PRO A 69 -6.53 -18.04 8.79
C PRO A 69 -5.88 -19.19 9.58
N ASN A 70 -6.62 -20.30 9.74
CA ASN A 70 -6.18 -21.49 10.47
C ASN A 70 -5.91 -21.28 11.97
N THR A 71 -6.44 -20.20 12.57
CA THR A 71 -6.33 -19.93 14.01
C THR A 71 -7.69 -19.56 14.63
N GLN A 72 -7.71 -19.34 15.95
CA GLN A 72 -8.82 -18.72 16.68
C GLN A 72 -8.53 -17.26 17.07
N GLU A 73 -7.39 -16.72 16.65
CA GLU A 73 -6.96 -15.38 17.03
C GLU A 73 -7.69 -14.33 16.18
N ARG A 74 -8.39 -13.39 16.84
CA ARG A 74 -9.18 -12.37 16.14
C ARG A 74 -8.31 -11.31 15.47
N ILE A 75 -8.76 -10.85 14.31
CA ILE A 75 -8.21 -9.67 13.64
C ILE A 75 -8.81 -8.42 14.29
N ARG A 76 -7.96 -7.63 14.96
CA ARG A 76 -8.37 -6.43 15.72
C ARG A 76 -7.87 -5.11 15.13
N SER A 77 -7.15 -5.16 14.02
CA SER A 77 -6.60 -3.99 13.37
C SER A 77 -6.84 -4.09 11.88
N LEU A 78 -7.44 -3.05 11.31
CA LEU A 78 -7.64 -2.90 9.87
C LEU A 78 -6.92 -1.65 9.38
N ARG A 79 -6.45 -1.69 8.14
CA ARG A 79 -6.04 -0.49 7.40
C ARG A 79 -6.89 -0.33 6.17
N LEU A 80 -7.42 0.87 5.98
CA LEU A 80 -8.11 1.28 4.76
C LEU A 80 -7.26 2.33 4.05
N PHE A 81 -7.09 2.20 2.74
CA PHE A 81 -6.37 3.19 1.94
C PHE A 81 -7.24 4.40 1.57
N LYS A 82 -8.55 4.18 1.51
CA LYS A 82 -9.57 5.14 1.15
C LYS A 82 -10.88 4.73 1.81
N ALA A 83 -11.78 5.69 2.04
CA ALA A 83 -13.13 5.38 2.51
C ALA A 83 -14.04 4.89 1.37
N TRP A 84 -13.79 5.40 0.15
CA TRP A 84 -14.55 5.07 -1.05
C TRP A 84 -13.74 5.47 -2.29
N ASP A 85 -14.03 4.83 -3.44
CA ASP A 85 -13.48 5.21 -4.74
C ASP A 85 -14.61 5.78 -5.62
N PRO A 86 -14.41 6.92 -6.31
CA PRO A 86 -15.45 7.51 -7.16
C PRO A 86 -15.84 6.64 -8.36
N THR A 87 -15.03 5.64 -8.71
CA THR A 87 -15.35 4.69 -9.78
C THR A 87 -16.30 3.57 -9.32
N TRP A 88 -16.57 3.45 -8.02
CA TRP A 88 -17.48 2.44 -7.48
C TRP A 88 -18.93 2.94 -7.45
N PRO A 89 -19.93 2.04 -7.60
CA PRO A 89 -21.35 2.39 -7.54
C PRO A 89 -21.76 3.09 -6.24
N GLU A 90 -22.10 4.38 -6.32
CA GLU A 90 -22.46 5.25 -5.19
C GLU A 90 -23.54 4.63 -4.28
N GLU A 91 -24.55 4.01 -4.87
CA GLU A 91 -25.69 3.41 -4.18
C GLU A 91 -25.29 2.30 -3.19
N SER A 92 -24.11 1.73 -3.37
CA SER A 92 -23.64 0.62 -2.56
C SER A 92 -22.70 1.04 -1.42
N ARG A 93 -22.26 2.31 -1.37
CA ARG A 93 -21.35 2.84 -0.34
C ARG A 93 -21.85 2.60 1.07
N GLN A 94 -23.10 2.94 1.33
CA GLN A 94 -23.70 2.78 2.66
C GLN A 94 -23.81 1.31 3.08
N GLY A 95 -24.05 0.40 2.13
CA GLY A 95 -24.05 -1.05 2.38
C GLY A 95 -22.68 -1.54 2.83
N VAL A 96 -21.63 -1.16 2.10
CA VAL A 96 -20.23 -1.51 2.40
C VAL A 96 -19.80 -0.95 3.75
N TRP A 97 -20.07 0.33 4.01
CA TRP A 97 -19.72 0.95 5.29
C TRP A 97 -20.44 0.31 6.47
N ARG A 98 -21.71 -0.06 6.32
CA ARG A 98 -22.44 -0.81 7.37
C ARG A 98 -21.78 -2.16 7.67
N ASN A 99 -21.36 -2.91 6.65
CA ASN A 99 -20.67 -4.19 6.83
C ASN A 99 -19.33 -4.02 7.55
N LEU A 100 -18.55 -3.02 7.15
CA LEU A 100 -17.29 -2.67 7.82
C LEU A 100 -17.52 -2.28 9.30
N VAL A 101 -18.49 -1.41 9.57
CA VAL A 101 -18.83 -0.99 10.95
C VAL A 101 -19.30 -2.18 11.79
N ALA A 102 -20.10 -3.09 11.22
CA ALA A 102 -20.53 -4.31 11.89
C ALA A 102 -19.34 -5.21 12.23
N PHE A 103 -18.43 -5.43 11.28
CA PHE A 103 -17.19 -6.18 11.52
C PHE A 103 -16.37 -5.56 12.66
N VAL A 104 -16.15 -4.24 12.59
CA VAL A 104 -15.32 -3.49 13.54
C VAL A 104 -15.89 -3.58 14.95
N ARG A 105 -17.21 -3.45 15.11
CA ARG A 105 -17.87 -3.60 16.41
C ARG A 105 -17.83 -5.04 16.92
N ALA A 106 -18.10 -6.02 16.06
CA ALA A 106 -18.11 -7.44 16.44
C ALA A 106 -16.73 -7.96 16.87
N ASN A 107 -15.65 -7.43 16.29
CA ASN A 107 -14.27 -7.85 16.57
C ASN A 107 -13.54 -6.93 17.57
N GLU A 108 -14.19 -5.87 18.06
CA GLU A 108 -13.55 -4.79 18.80
C GLU A 108 -12.31 -4.23 18.07
N ALA A 109 -12.40 -4.20 16.73
CA ALA A 109 -11.29 -3.79 15.91
C ALA A 109 -11.10 -2.26 15.93
N LYS A 110 -9.90 -1.82 15.57
CA LYS A 110 -9.59 -0.43 15.25
C LYS A 110 -9.13 -0.30 13.81
N VAL A 111 -9.47 0.83 13.19
CA VAL A 111 -9.19 1.10 11.78
C VAL A 111 -8.20 2.25 11.62
N LEU A 112 -7.11 2.04 10.90
CA LEU A 112 -6.31 3.12 10.31
C LEU A 112 -7.01 3.58 9.03
N VAL A 113 -7.62 4.76 9.07
CA VAL A 113 -8.42 5.26 7.95
C VAL A 113 -7.57 6.16 7.07
N GLY A 114 -7.47 5.81 5.78
CA GLY A 114 -6.76 6.58 4.77
C GLY A 114 -7.59 7.74 4.23
N ALA A 115 -6.99 8.93 4.19
CA ALA A 115 -7.45 10.08 3.43
C ALA A 115 -6.51 10.27 2.23
N GLN A 116 -7.03 10.03 1.03
CA GLN A 116 -6.24 10.10 -0.20
C GLN A 116 -5.79 11.53 -0.49
N ILE A 117 -4.59 11.64 -1.06
CA ILE A 117 -4.04 12.88 -1.61
C ILE A 117 -3.49 12.54 -2.99
N THR A 118 -3.88 13.32 -3.99
CA THR A 118 -3.56 13.08 -5.40
C THR A 118 -3.20 14.39 -6.10
N CYS A 119 -3.00 14.34 -7.42
CA CYS A 119 -2.86 15.54 -8.26
C CYS A 119 -4.20 16.20 -8.62
N ARG A 120 -5.32 15.66 -8.13
CA ARG A 120 -6.68 16.12 -8.45
C ARG A 120 -7.37 16.59 -7.17
N GLU A 121 -7.21 17.88 -6.87
CA GLU A 121 -7.66 18.46 -5.58
C GLU A 121 -9.17 18.29 -5.34
N LYS A 122 -9.98 18.36 -6.39
CA LYS A 122 -11.43 18.11 -6.28
C LYS A 122 -11.73 16.68 -5.85
N ASP A 123 -10.99 15.70 -6.38
CA ASP A 123 -11.15 14.29 -6.03
C ASP A 123 -10.71 14.07 -4.58
N ASP A 124 -9.64 14.72 -4.13
CA ASP A 124 -9.17 14.69 -2.74
C ASP A 124 -10.23 15.23 -1.77
N ASP A 125 -10.92 16.32 -2.13
CA ASP A 125 -11.99 16.91 -1.32
C ASP A 125 -13.24 16.01 -1.24
N ILE A 126 -13.62 15.37 -2.34
CA ILE A 126 -14.70 14.38 -2.37
C ILE A 126 -14.32 13.18 -1.49
N ALA A 127 -13.12 12.64 -1.67
CA ALA A 127 -12.61 11.52 -0.87
C ALA A 127 -12.56 11.85 0.63
N TRP A 128 -12.23 13.10 0.98
CA TRP A 128 -12.28 13.54 2.37
C TRP A 128 -13.70 13.61 2.93
N ASN A 129 -14.67 14.08 2.16
CA ASN A 129 -16.07 14.10 2.60
C ASN A 129 -16.53 12.68 2.97
N TRP A 130 -16.25 11.71 2.11
CA TRP A 130 -16.55 10.30 2.38
C TRP A 130 -15.79 9.75 3.58
N THR A 131 -14.53 10.15 3.74
CA THR A 131 -13.73 9.79 4.91
C THR A 131 -14.36 10.30 6.20
N ARG A 132 -14.80 11.56 6.24
CA ARG A 132 -15.50 12.15 7.40
C ARG A 132 -16.81 11.44 7.71
N GLU A 133 -17.59 11.08 6.70
CA GLU A 133 -18.82 10.29 6.89
C GLU A 133 -18.51 8.93 7.52
N LEU A 134 -17.55 8.18 6.99
CA LEU A 134 -17.14 6.89 7.54
C LEU A 134 -16.60 7.01 8.98
N LEU A 135 -15.78 8.04 9.25
CA LEU A 135 -15.26 8.31 10.59
C LEU A 135 -16.37 8.53 11.61
N LYS A 136 -17.44 9.26 11.26
CA LYS A 136 -18.62 9.43 12.12
C LYS A 136 -19.33 8.11 12.42
N LEU A 137 -19.41 7.20 11.45
CA LEU A 137 -20.02 5.88 11.63
C LEU A 137 -19.20 4.96 12.54
N LEU A 138 -17.87 5.03 12.43
CA LEU A 138 -16.93 4.26 13.25
C LEU A 138 -16.86 4.78 14.69
N GLY A 139 -16.73 6.10 14.85
CA GLY A 139 -16.49 6.77 16.13
C GLY A 139 -15.07 6.60 16.67
N PRO A 140 -14.63 7.46 17.62
CA PRO A 140 -13.25 7.51 18.10
C PRO A 140 -12.75 6.22 18.75
N LYS A 141 -13.65 5.45 19.38
CA LYS A 141 -13.31 4.16 20.00
C LYS A 141 -12.74 3.15 18.99
N HIS A 142 -13.16 3.23 17.73
CA HIS A 142 -12.86 2.26 16.68
C HIS A 142 -11.89 2.77 15.62
N VAL A 143 -11.30 3.95 15.81
CA VAL A 143 -10.29 4.48 14.90
C VAL A 143 -8.92 4.40 15.57
N MET A 144 -7.98 3.72 14.91
CA MET A 144 -6.59 3.61 15.35
C MET A 144 -5.82 4.89 15.06
N GLY A 145 -6.07 5.47 13.89
CA GLY A 145 -5.42 6.68 13.42
C GLY A 145 -5.99 7.17 12.10
N LEU A 146 -5.64 8.39 11.73
CA LEU A 146 -5.87 8.97 10.42
C LEU A 146 -4.56 8.97 9.61
N ALA A 147 -4.55 8.30 8.46
CA ALA A 147 -3.44 8.30 7.51
C ALA A 147 -3.73 9.27 6.35
N VAL A 148 -3.10 10.44 6.33
CA VAL A 148 -3.29 11.41 5.23
C VAL A 148 -2.19 11.23 4.20
N GLY A 149 -2.55 10.76 3.01
CA GLY A 149 -1.63 10.37 1.93
C GLY A 149 -1.05 8.97 2.12
N ASN A 150 -0.67 8.36 1.00
CA ASN A 150 -0.07 7.02 0.94
C ASN A 150 1.03 6.99 -0.13
N GLU A 151 2.25 6.70 0.29
CA GLU A 151 3.45 6.59 -0.55
C GLU A 151 3.63 7.82 -1.44
N MET A 152 3.45 9.01 -0.86
CA MET A 152 3.52 10.28 -1.59
C MET A 152 4.92 10.52 -2.17
N GLU A 153 5.94 9.92 -1.58
CA GLU A 153 7.32 9.95 -2.06
C GLU A 153 7.53 9.13 -3.34
N LEU A 154 6.60 8.24 -3.67
CA LEU A 154 6.55 7.49 -4.93
C LEU A 154 5.60 8.13 -5.95
N LEU A 155 4.96 9.27 -5.64
CA LEU A 155 4.00 9.88 -6.56
C LEU A 155 4.63 10.15 -7.94
N TRP A 156 5.88 10.59 -7.98
CA TRP A 156 6.61 10.88 -9.22
C TRP A 156 6.85 9.66 -10.12
N SER A 157 6.78 8.43 -9.58
CA SER A 157 6.94 7.21 -10.39
C SER A 157 5.61 6.78 -11.06
N LYS A 158 4.51 7.47 -10.76
CA LYS A 158 3.18 7.17 -11.32
C LYS A 158 2.87 7.90 -12.62
N THR A 159 3.81 8.69 -13.15
CA THR A 159 3.65 9.46 -14.40
C THR A 159 3.27 8.61 -15.61
N ALA A 160 3.65 7.33 -15.64
CA ALA A 160 3.32 6.40 -16.72
C ALA A 160 1.88 5.87 -16.66
N VAL A 161 1.21 5.94 -15.50
CA VAL A 161 -0.10 5.30 -15.25
C VAL A 161 -1.17 6.27 -14.78
N ASP A 162 -0.79 7.46 -14.32
CA ASP A 162 -1.72 8.54 -13.97
C ASP A 162 -1.30 9.84 -14.68
N PRO A 163 -2.04 10.27 -15.74
CA PRO A 163 -1.70 11.46 -16.51
C PRO A 163 -1.88 12.76 -15.71
N SER A 164 -2.55 12.74 -14.56
CA SER A 164 -2.64 13.90 -13.67
C SER A 164 -1.31 14.18 -12.93
N VAL A 165 -0.41 13.19 -12.88
CA VAL A 165 0.92 13.33 -12.28
C VAL A 165 1.86 14.02 -13.27
N THR A 166 1.86 15.35 -13.21
CA THR A 166 2.74 16.21 -14.02
C THR A 166 3.89 16.80 -13.19
N PRO A 167 4.97 17.29 -13.81
CA PRO A 167 6.01 18.05 -13.09
C PRO A 167 5.44 19.23 -12.29
N GLN A 168 4.42 19.90 -12.82
CA GLN A 168 3.72 21.00 -12.14
C GLN A 168 2.96 20.50 -10.90
N CYS A 169 2.29 19.34 -10.99
CA CYS A 169 1.67 18.72 -9.83
C CYS A 169 2.72 18.41 -8.76
N LEU A 170 3.82 17.74 -9.12
CA LEU A 170 4.87 17.35 -8.16
C LEU A 170 5.50 18.56 -7.46
N ALA A 171 5.76 19.62 -8.22
CA ALA A 171 6.22 20.90 -7.67
C ALA A 171 5.19 21.49 -6.70
N LYS A 172 3.90 21.53 -7.07
CA LYS A 172 2.81 22.02 -6.20
C LYS A 172 2.65 21.17 -4.93
N MET A 173 2.75 19.85 -5.06
CA MET A 173 2.62 18.86 -4.00
C MET A 173 3.63 19.12 -2.88
N TRP A 174 4.91 19.23 -3.25
CA TRP A 174 6.03 19.27 -2.30
C TRP A 174 6.59 20.68 -2.07
N GLN A 175 6.83 21.45 -3.11
CA GLN A 175 7.42 22.80 -3.01
C GLN A 175 6.34 23.85 -2.78
N GLY A 176 5.23 23.73 -3.49
CA GLY A 176 4.03 24.55 -3.30
C GLY A 176 3.28 24.22 -2.02
N GLY A 177 3.72 23.21 -1.24
CA GLY A 177 3.20 22.88 0.08
C GLY A 177 1.78 22.31 0.11
N TYR A 178 1.23 21.87 -1.03
CA TYR A 178 -0.12 21.32 -1.08
C TYR A 178 -0.28 20.12 -0.14
N PHE A 179 0.66 19.16 -0.18
CA PHE A 179 0.56 17.97 0.67
C PHE A 179 0.54 18.32 2.16
N TRP A 180 1.43 19.21 2.60
CA TRP A 180 1.48 19.67 4.00
C TRP A 180 0.20 20.41 4.41
N ARG A 181 -0.31 21.33 3.57
CA ARG A 181 -1.57 22.03 3.85
C ARG A 181 -2.75 21.07 3.97
N GLN A 182 -2.82 20.08 3.08
CA GLN A 182 -3.86 19.07 3.14
C GLN A 182 -3.73 18.21 4.40
N PHE A 183 -2.51 17.78 4.75
CA PHE A 183 -2.26 17.04 5.99
C PHE A 183 -2.80 17.80 7.21
N VAL A 184 -2.40 19.05 7.37
CA VAL A 184 -2.84 19.89 8.51
C VAL A 184 -4.35 20.10 8.49
N SER A 185 -4.92 20.48 7.34
CA SER A 185 -6.35 20.73 7.19
C SER A 185 -7.19 19.50 7.54
N ARG A 186 -6.81 18.30 7.06
CA ARG A 186 -7.55 17.08 7.36
C ARG A 186 -7.44 16.71 8.85
N VAL A 187 -6.29 16.92 9.48
CA VAL A 187 -6.14 16.70 10.93
C VAL A 187 -7.00 17.67 11.74
N GLU A 188 -7.06 18.94 11.36
CA GLU A 188 -7.91 19.92 12.05
C GLU A 188 -9.40 19.60 11.90
N ASP A 189 -9.83 19.15 10.72
CA ASP A 189 -11.20 18.65 10.52
C ASP A 189 -11.46 17.36 11.31
N PHE A 190 -10.47 16.48 11.41
CA PHE A 190 -10.54 15.27 12.23
C PHE A 190 -10.74 15.58 13.71
N ASP A 191 -10.06 16.60 14.22
CA ASP A 191 -10.20 17.08 15.60
C ASP A 191 -11.60 17.64 15.85
N LYS A 192 -12.14 18.43 14.91
CA LYS A 192 -13.53 18.94 15.00
C LYS A 192 -14.58 17.82 15.03
N LEU A 193 -14.23 16.61 14.61
CA LEU A 193 -15.10 15.42 14.68
C LEU A 193 -14.97 14.65 16.01
N GLY A 194 -14.13 15.11 16.95
CA GLY A 194 -13.94 14.48 18.26
C GLY A 194 -12.84 13.40 18.28
N PHE A 195 -11.78 13.59 17.49
CA PHE A 195 -10.65 12.65 17.37
C PHE A 195 -9.30 13.26 17.78
N GLU A 196 -9.32 14.32 18.59
CA GLU A 196 -8.13 15.07 19.05
C GLU A 196 -7.06 14.18 19.72
N ASP A 197 -7.46 13.08 20.37
CA ASP A 197 -6.56 12.13 21.03
C ASP A 197 -6.12 10.96 20.12
N VAL A 198 -6.69 10.85 18.93
CA VAL A 198 -6.42 9.75 18.01
C VAL A 198 -5.18 10.07 17.16
N ALA A 199 -4.31 9.08 16.98
CA ALA A 199 -3.05 9.28 16.27
C ALA A 199 -3.24 9.75 14.81
N VAL A 200 -2.27 10.52 14.33
CA VAL A 200 -2.24 10.99 12.94
C VAL A 200 -0.92 10.59 12.29
N THR A 201 -0.96 10.26 11.01
CA THR A 201 0.21 9.77 10.28
C THR A 201 0.11 10.05 8.80
N ASN A 202 1.25 10.00 8.12
CA ASN A 202 1.29 9.68 6.70
C ASN A 202 1.95 8.30 6.57
N VAL A 203 1.58 7.54 5.55
CA VAL A 203 2.27 6.29 5.25
C VAL A 203 3.22 6.48 4.08
N PHE A 204 4.52 6.28 4.32
CA PHE A 204 5.56 6.27 3.28
C PHE A 204 5.97 4.83 2.96
N GLY A 205 6.49 4.59 1.76
CA GLY A 205 7.14 3.34 1.36
C GLY A 205 8.62 3.31 1.72
N GLY A 206 9.32 2.24 1.31
CA GLY A 206 10.72 2.00 1.66
C GLY A 206 11.71 3.08 1.17
N LEU A 207 11.37 3.81 0.10
CA LEU A 207 12.22 4.89 -0.44
C LEU A 207 12.50 5.98 0.61
N VAL A 208 11.62 6.17 1.58
CA VAL A 208 11.79 7.12 2.68
C VAL A 208 13.13 6.97 3.42
N LEU A 209 13.68 5.76 3.46
CA LEU A 209 14.92 5.45 4.18
C LEU A 209 16.19 5.85 3.41
N ALA A 210 16.10 6.29 2.15
CA ALA A 210 17.24 6.66 1.31
C ALA A 210 17.83 8.06 1.62
N GLY A 211 17.68 8.56 2.85
CA GLY A 211 18.26 9.84 3.29
C GLY A 211 19.79 9.82 3.40
N LEU A 212 20.41 10.99 3.17
CA LEU A 212 21.86 11.18 3.10
C LEU A 212 22.42 11.66 4.45
N GLY A 213 22.69 10.71 5.36
CA GLY A 213 23.35 10.96 6.63
C GLY A 213 22.45 11.51 7.74
N SER A 214 23.05 12.03 8.81
CA SER A 214 22.35 12.43 10.04
C SER A 214 21.58 13.74 9.96
N ALA A 215 21.98 14.66 9.06
CA ALA A 215 21.29 15.94 8.86
C ALA A 215 19.98 15.78 8.05
N LEU A 216 19.97 14.82 7.12
CA LEU A 216 18.82 14.45 6.29
C LEU A 216 18.58 12.95 6.41
N PRO A 217 18.12 12.46 7.58
CA PRO A 217 17.96 11.04 7.83
C PRO A 217 16.94 10.37 6.89
N PHE A 218 15.97 11.13 6.37
CA PHE A 218 14.99 10.62 5.41
C PHE A 218 15.18 11.21 4.01
N PHE A 219 14.53 10.60 3.02
CA PHE A 219 14.58 11.05 1.63
C PHE A 219 14.21 12.54 1.50
N GLU A 220 15.05 13.29 0.78
CA GLU A 220 14.86 14.72 0.55
C GLU A 220 15.37 15.08 -0.85
N ASP A 221 14.45 15.23 -1.79
CA ASP A 221 14.70 15.53 -3.20
C ASP A 221 13.59 16.46 -3.73
N PRO A 222 13.81 17.28 -4.76
CA PRO A 222 12.75 18.10 -5.35
C PRO A 222 11.47 17.33 -5.76
N ARG A 223 11.57 16.03 -6.05
CA ARG A 223 10.47 15.12 -6.38
C ARG A 223 9.70 14.66 -5.14
N ALA A 224 10.34 14.58 -3.97
CA ALA A 224 9.69 14.31 -2.69
C ALA A 224 10.53 14.80 -1.49
N ARG A 225 9.92 15.61 -0.63
CA ARG A 225 10.56 16.30 0.50
C ARG A 225 10.18 15.66 1.83
N VAL A 226 10.51 14.37 1.99
CA VAL A 226 10.00 13.56 3.10
C VAL A 226 10.62 13.98 4.43
N ASN A 227 11.92 14.27 4.48
CA ASN A 227 12.58 14.72 5.69
C ASN A 227 11.98 16.03 6.21
N SER A 228 11.79 17.01 5.32
CA SER A 228 11.12 18.27 5.63
C SER A 228 9.70 18.07 6.16
N PHE A 229 8.94 17.17 5.52
CA PHE A 229 7.57 16.85 5.96
C PHE A 229 7.56 16.21 7.36
N LEU A 230 8.39 15.20 7.61
CA LEU A 230 8.46 14.50 8.89
C LEU A 230 8.91 15.42 10.02
N LEU A 231 9.85 16.33 9.75
CA LEU A 231 10.27 17.35 10.71
C LEU A 231 9.11 18.28 11.09
N ASN A 232 8.33 18.73 10.11
CA ASN A 232 7.17 19.58 10.37
C ASN A 232 6.07 18.84 11.12
N ALA A 233 5.79 17.58 10.73
CA ALA A 233 4.76 16.77 11.36
C ALA A 233 5.08 16.47 12.83
N THR A 234 6.32 16.07 13.12
CA THR A 234 6.77 15.79 14.50
C THR A 234 6.79 17.04 15.37
N ARG A 235 7.21 18.20 14.82
CA ARG A 235 7.14 19.49 15.54
C ARG A 235 5.71 19.92 15.85
N ARG A 236 4.79 19.76 14.89
CA ARG A 236 3.40 20.22 15.03
C ARG A 236 2.57 19.32 15.92
N PHE A 237 2.69 18.00 15.76
CA PHE A 237 1.79 17.02 16.39
C PHE A 237 2.45 16.21 17.51
N GLY A 238 3.76 16.37 17.73
CA GLY A 238 4.48 15.74 18.84
C GLY A 238 4.25 14.22 18.91
N SER A 239 3.87 13.74 20.09
CA SER A 239 3.59 12.32 20.36
C SER A 239 2.34 11.76 19.68
N ARG A 240 1.47 12.63 19.13
CA ARG A 240 0.29 12.23 18.35
C ARG A 240 0.67 11.81 16.94
N TYR A 241 1.80 12.29 16.41
CA TYR A 241 2.33 11.81 15.14
C TYR A 241 2.94 10.42 15.31
N VAL A 242 2.52 9.50 14.47
CA VAL A 242 3.11 8.17 14.37
C VAL A 242 3.85 8.06 13.05
N PHE A 243 5.10 7.59 13.07
CA PHE A 243 5.80 7.23 11.84
C PHE A 243 5.17 5.95 11.29
N THR A 244 4.81 5.91 10.01
CA THR A 244 4.23 4.71 9.41
C THR A 244 4.90 4.39 8.09
N PHE A 245 5.44 3.17 7.96
CA PHE A 245 6.18 2.75 6.77
C PHE A 245 5.64 1.45 6.18
N ASN A 246 5.50 1.41 4.85
CA ASN A 246 5.30 0.22 4.06
C ASN A 246 6.66 -0.39 3.73
N LEU A 247 6.98 -1.53 4.34
CA LEU A 247 8.28 -2.19 4.19
C LEU A 247 8.06 -3.55 3.53
N TYR A 248 8.40 -3.61 2.25
CA TYR A 248 8.23 -4.78 1.41
C TYR A 248 9.60 -5.30 0.94
N PRO A 249 10.11 -6.39 1.53
CA PRO A 249 11.42 -6.93 1.18
C PRO A 249 11.61 -7.31 -0.29
N TYR A 250 10.53 -7.67 -0.99
CA TYR A 250 10.60 -8.07 -2.40
C TYR A 250 10.84 -6.89 -3.34
N PHE A 251 10.62 -5.65 -2.89
CA PHE A 251 10.95 -4.44 -3.64
C PHE A 251 12.36 -3.92 -3.35
N ASP A 252 13.09 -4.54 -2.43
CA ASP A 252 14.48 -4.17 -2.16
C ASP A 252 15.36 -4.64 -3.32
N PRO A 253 16.01 -3.71 -4.06
CA PRO A 253 16.89 -4.07 -5.16
C PRO A 253 18.04 -5.00 -4.75
N ALA A 254 18.48 -4.93 -3.49
CA ALA A 254 19.53 -5.78 -2.93
C ALA A 254 19.04 -7.19 -2.54
N ASN A 255 17.75 -7.46 -2.71
CA ASN A 255 17.08 -8.70 -2.34
C ASN A 255 16.29 -9.30 -3.52
N SER A 256 16.80 -9.10 -4.74
CA SER A 256 16.21 -9.61 -5.97
C SER A 256 16.25 -11.15 -6.01
N PRO A 257 15.13 -11.84 -6.32
CA PRO A 257 15.17 -13.27 -6.61
C PRO A 257 15.90 -13.53 -7.94
N ASP A 258 16.76 -14.54 -7.96
CA ASP A 258 17.43 -15.10 -9.15
C ASP A 258 18.07 -14.13 -10.16
N PRO A 259 18.91 -13.15 -9.76
CA PRO A 259 19.75 -12.45 -10.71
C PRO A 259 20.87 -13.38 -11.22
N GLY A 260 20.55 -14.21 -12.20
CA GLY A 260 21.52 -15.05 -12.91
C GLY A 260 22.00 -16.31 -12.17
N THR A 261 21.33 -16.74 -11.09
CA THR A 261 21.61 -18.01 -10.37
C THR A 261 20.33 -18.69 -9.91
N THR A 262 20.37 -20.00 -9.60
CA THR A 262 19.23 -20.79 -9.11
C THR A 262 18.99 -20.70 -7.60
N ASP A 263 19.97 -20.20 -6.84
CA ASP A 263 19.97 -20.30 -5.38
C ASP A 263 19.60 -18.97 -4.69
N SER A 264 19.50 -17.89 -5.46
CA SER A 264 19.21 -16.55 -4.91
C SER A 264 17.77 -16.41 -4.44
N CYS A 265 16.81 -17.12 -5.06
CA CYS A 265 15.42 -17.14 -4.63
C CYS A 265 15.26 -17.67 -3.19
N SER A 266 15.89 -18.80 -2.86
CA SER A 266 15.81 -19.38 -1.50
C SER A 266 16.35 -18.42 -0.44
N LEU A 267 17.46 -17.73 -0.74
CA LEU A 267 18.05 -16.75 0.16
C LEU A 267 17.18 -15.49 0.28
N ALA A 268 16.68 -14.96 -0.84
CA ALA A 268 15.79 -13.80 -0.85
C ALA A 268 14.51 -14.11 -0.08
N LEU A 269 13.93 -15.30 -0.26
CA LEU A 269 12.75 -15.76 0.47
C LEU A 269 13.04 -15.87 1.97
N ALA A 270 14.17 -16.49 2.36
CA ALA A 270 14.55 -16.61 3.76
C ALA A 270 14.71 -15.23 4.43
N ARG A 271 15.37 -14.27 3.77
CA ARG A 271 15.54 -12.90 4.26
C ARG A 271 14.22 -12.13 4.36
N SER A 272 13.29 -12.42 3.47
CA SER A 272 12.02 -11.67 3.35
C SER A 272 10.92 -12.17 4.26
N THR A 273 10.93 -13.47 4.56
CA THR A 273 9.89 -14.12 5.35
C THR A 273 10.24 -14.24 6.83
N CYS A 274 11.51 -14.05 7.20
CA CYS A 274 11.91 -14.08 8.59
C CYS A 274 11.57 -12.76 9.33
N VAL A 275 11.24 -12.88 10.61
CA VAL A 275 10.73 -11.78 11.45
C VAL A 275 11.69 -11.38 12.58
N SER A 276 12.81 -12.08 12.71
CA SER A 276 13.83 -11.84 13.75
C SER A 276 15.20 -12.37 13.34
N GLY A 277 16.26 -11.63 13.65
CA GLY A 277 17.65 -12.01 13.38
C GLY A 277 18.34 -11.08 12.38
N SER A 278 19.67 -11.15 12.32
CA SER A 278 20.55 -10.25 11.56
C SER A 278 20.48 -10.39 10.04
N GLY A 279 19.62 -11.26 9.51
CA GLY A 279 19.37 -11.44 8.07
C GLY A 279 17.96 -11.05 7.62
N CYS A 280 17.09 -10.62 8.52
CA CYS A 280 15.69 -10.35 8.18
C CYS A 280 15.49 -8.95 7.67
N ASN A 281 15.04 -8.82 6.43
CA ASN A 281 14.94 -7.54 5.73
C ASN A 281 13.99 -6.58 6.46
N VAL A 282 12.76 -7.02 6.78
CA VAL A 282 11.79 -6.18 7.52
C VAL A 282 12.35 -5.73 8.87
N ALA A 283 13.00 -6.64 9.62
CA ALA A 283 13.56 -6.30 10.92
C ALA A 283 14.71 -5.28 10.78
N ALA A 284 15.61 -5.46 9.81
CA ALA A 284 16.71 -4.55 9.53
C ALA A 284 16.22 -3.16 9.08
N SER A 285 15.27 -3.09 8.14
CA SER A 285 14.66 -1.83 7.71
C SER A 285 13.89 -1.14 8.83
N THR A 286 13.24 -1.91 9.72
CA THR A 286 12.59 -1.37 10.92
C THR A 286 13.60 -0.79 11.89
N GLN A 287 14.74 -1.46 12.11
CA GLN A 287 15.81 -0.93 12.94
C GLN A 287 16.38 0.37 12.34
N LEU A 288 16.69 0.38 11.04
CA LEU A 288 17.17 1.56 10.34
C LEU A 288 16.19 2.73 10.44
N ALA A 289 14.89 2.45 10.30
CA ALA A 289 13.83 3.42 10.51
C ALA A 289 13.87 4.00 11.93
N ARG A 290 14.04 3.17 12.97
CA ARG A 290 14.15 3.64 14.37
C ARG A 290 15.36 4.55 14.58
N GLU A 291 16.50 4.21 13.99
CA GLU A 291 17.71 5.03 14.07
C GLU A 291 17.53 6.38 13.39
N LYS A 292 16.93 6.40 12.20
CA LYS A 292 16.62 7.63 11.46
C LYS A 292 15.58 8.50 12.17
N ILE A 293 14.55 7.90 12.77
CA ILE A 293 13.58 8.62 13.62
C ILE A 293 14.29 9.29 14.80
N ARG A 294 15.22 8.58 15.45
CA ARG A 294 16.02 9.13 16.56
C ARG A 294 16.89 10.28 16.08
N SER A 295 17.52 10.16 14.90
CA SER A 295 18.32 11.25 14.30
C SER A 295 17.47 12.49 14.00
N LEU A 296 16.25 12.31 13.48
CA LEU A 296 15.35 13.41 13.15
C LEU A 296 14.82 14.16 14.38
N THR A 297 14.46 13.40 15.42
CA THR A 297 13.68 13.92 16.56
C THR A 297 14.51 14.12 17.83
N GLY A 298 15.71 13.55 17.90
CA GLY A 298 16.50 13.43 19.14
C GLY A 298 15.95 12.42 20.15
N GLY A 299 14.80 11.77 19.88
CA GLY A 299 14.10 10.91 20.84
C GLY A 299 13.95 9.46 20.38
N SER A 300 13.96 8.52 21.34
CA SER A 300 13.77 7.08 21.10
C SER A 300 12.32 6.60 21.30
N HIS A 301 11.45 7.43 21.88
CA HIS A 301 10.09 7.05 22.29
C HIS A 301 9.01 7.29 21.21
N ASN A 302 9.39 7.80 20.04
CA ASN A 302 8.45 8.01 18.94
C ASN A 302 7.79 6.70 18.53
N LYS A 303 6.49 6.72 18.24
CA LYS A 303 5.77 5.53 17.77
C LYS A 303 6.11 5.27 16.30
N LEU A 304 6.28 3.99 15.96
CA LEU A 304 6.45 3.51 14.60
C LEU A 304 5.43 2.40 14.36
N TRP A 305 4.69 2.49 13.27
CA TRP A 305 3.85 1.44 12.72
C TRP A 305 4.48 0.91 11.44
N LEU A 306 4.46 -0.41 11.29
CA LEU A 306 4.64 -1.02 9.98
C LEU A 306 3.27 -0.99 9.32
N GLY A 307 3.09 -0.04 8.41
CA GLY A 307 1.81 0.20 7.75
C GLY A 307 1.39 -0.99 6.91
N GLU A 308 2.36 -1.55 6.18
CA GLU A 308 2.23 -2.77 5.40
C GLU A 308 3.57 -3.50 5.37
N THR A 309 3.45 -4.83 5.30
CA THR A 309 4.52 -5.73 4.90
C THR A 309 3.87 -7.03 4.45
N GLY A 310 4.48 -7.74 3.52
CA GLY A 310 3.91 -8.96 2.98
C GLY A 310 4.71 -9.51 1.81
N TRP A 311 4.22 -10.63 1.28
CA TRP A 311 4.76 -11.32 0.13
C TRP A 311 3.62 -11.84 -0.73
N ALA A 312 3.72 -11.69 -2.06
CA ALA A 312 2.70 -12.17 -2.98
C ALA A 312 2.95 -13.64 -3.36
N LEU A 313 1.93 -14.49 -3.18
CA LEU A 313 2.01 -15.92 -3.53
C LEU A 313 2.07 -16.15 -5.05
N SER A 314 1.49 -15.25 -5.86
CA SER A 314 1.46 -15.37 -7.33
C SER A 314 2.84 -15.21 -8.00
N LEU A 315 3.85 -14.71 -7.27
CA LEU A 315 5.24 -14.73 -7.73
C LEU A 315 5.82 -16.16 -7.78
N LEU A 316 5.13 -17.14 -7.19
CA LEU A 316 5.49 -18.57 -7.27
C LEU A 316 4.77 -19.32 -8.41
N GLN A 317 3.80 -18.71 -9.10
CA GLN A 317 3.04 -19.39 -10.16
C GLN A 317 3.67 -19.29 -11.56
N ASN A 318 4.72 -18.48 -11.72
CA ASN A 318 5.48 -18.34 -12.97
C ASN A 318 6.97 -18.74 -12.83
N LEU A 319 7.32 -19.45 -11.74
CA LEU A 319 8.57 -20.19 -11.58
C LEU A 319 8.27 -21.69 -11.74
#